data_AF-A0A072ZBV3-F1
#
_entry.id   AF-A0A072ZBV3-F1
#
_cell.length_a   1.000
_cell.length_b   1.000
_cell.length_c   1.000
_cell.angle_alpha   90.00
_cell.angle_beta   90.00
_cell.angle_gamma   90.00
#
_symmetry.space_group_name_H-M   'P 1'
#
loop_
_entity.id
_entity.type
_entity.pdbx_description
1 polymer ?
#
loop_
_entity_poly.entity_id
_entity_poly.type
_entity_poly.pdbx_seq_one_letter_code
_entity_poly.pdbx_strand_id
1 'polypeptide(L)' 'MAKALISVLLFSLALAGCASDYNPSRPYSSDEVRQLALEDLARRSLSFEEYQAKRQAILEEKPQTAVSQSNAALRSTAI' A
#
# COMPACT_ATOMS: atom_id res chain seq x y z
N MET A 1 1.70 -20.17 -36.01
CA MET A 1 1.37 -18.81 -35.56
C MET A 1 0.23 -18.79 -34.53
N ALA A 2 -0.97 -19.29 -34.83
CA ALA A 2 -2.14 -19.17 -33.94
C ALA A 2 -1.99 -19.82 -32.54
N LYS A 3 -1.37 -21.01 -32.44
CA LYS A 3 -1.16 -21.70 -31.15
C LYS A 3 -0.33 -20.88 -30.14
N ALA A 4 0.72 -20.19 -30.62
CA ALA A 4 1.57 -19.37 -29.77
C ALA A 4 0.85 -18.11 -29.26
N LEU A 5 -0.03 -17.53 -30.09
CA LEU A 5 -0.86 -16.41 -29.68
C LEU A 5 -1.88 -16.83 -28.62
N ILE A 6 -2.48 -18.01 -28.77
CA ILE A 6 -3.42 -18.56 -27.79
C ILE A 6 -2.71 -18.84 -26.46
N SER A 7 -1.51 -19.41 -26.47
CA SER A 7 -0.76 -19.65 -25.22
C SER A 7 -0.37 -18.36 -24.50
N VAL A 8 0.04 -17.32 -25.25
CA VAL A 8 0.36 -16.00 -24.67
C VAL A 8 -0.89 -15.35 -24.07
N LEU A 9 -2.04 -15.45 -24.74
CA LEU A 9 -3.32 -14.93 -24.26
C LEU A 9 -3.80 -15.62 -22.97
N LEU A 10 -3.66 -16.95 -22.90
CA LEU A 10 -4.04 -17.71 -21.70
C LEU A 10 -3.13 -17.38 -20.52
N PHE A 11 -1.83 -17.22 -20.78
CA PHE A 11 -0.86 -16.84 -19.75
C PHE A 11 -1.12 -15.44 -19.19
N SER A 12 -1.43 -14.46 -20.07
CA SER A 12 -1.76 -13.10 -19.63
C SER A 12 -3.06 -13.05 -18.84
N LEU A 13 -4.08 -13.84 -19.21
CA LEU A 13 -5.33 -13.96 -18.43
C LEU A 13 -5.10 -14.55 -17.04
N ALA A 14 -4.25 -15.58 -16.93
CA ALA A 14 -3.91 -16.20 -15.65
C ALA A 14 -3.18 -15.22 -14.71
N LEU A 15 -2.24 -14.43 -15.24
CA LEU A 15 -1.53 -13.40 -14.47
C LEU A 15 -2.47 -12.26 -14.05
N ALA A 16 -3.36 -11.82 -14.95
CA ALA A 16 -4.35 -10.77 -14.64
C ALA A 16 -5.33 -11.22 -13.53
N GLY A 17 -5.77 -12.48 -13.55
CA GLY A 17 -6.60 -13.05 -12.50
C GLY A 17 -5.94 -13.07 -11.12
N CYS A 18 -4.63 -13.34 -11.05
CA CYS A 18 -3.88 -13.35 -9.79
C CYS A 18 -3.71 -11.95 -9.15
N ALA A 19 -3.85 -10.87 -9.92
CA ALA A 19 -3.80 -9.50 -9.42
C ALA A 19 -5.21 -8.93 -9.13
N SER A 20 -6.28 -9.63 -9.50
CA SER A 20 -7.64 -9.08 -9.52
C SER A 20 -8.45 -9.33 -8.24
N ASP A 21 -7.97 -10.16 -7.30
CA ASP A 21 -8.61 -10.41 -6.01
C ASP A 21 -8.26 -9.31 -4.98
N TYR A 22 -8.44 -8.04 -5.39
CA TYR A 22 -8.43 -6.92 -4.47
C TYR A 22 -9.86 -6.76 -3.93
N ASN A 23 -10.11 -7.20 -2.71
CA ASN A 23 -11.37 -6.97 -2.01
C ASN A 23 -11.27 -5.72 -1.12
N PRO A 24 -11.61 -4.51 -1.63
CA PRO A 24 -11.53 -3.28 -0.85
C PRO A 24 -12.61 -3.16 0.25
N SER A 25 -13.53 -4.11 0.36
CA SER A 25 -14.72 -3.99 1.22
C SER A 25 -14.51 -4.56 2.62
N ARG A 26 -13.39 -5.25 2.90
CA ARG A 26 -13.05 -5.66 4.26
C ARG A 26 -12.35 -4.50 4.98
N PRO A 27 -12.91 -3.95 6.07
CA PRO A 27 -12.19 -2.99 6.89
C PRO A 27 -10.95 -3.67 7.49
N TYR A 28 -9.79 -3.03 7.36
CA TYR A 28 -8.57 -3.50 7.99
C TYR A 28 -8.71 -3.46 9.51
N SER A 29 -8.21 -4.51 10.16
CA SER A 29 -8.10 -4.55 11.62
C SER A 29 -7.07 -3.52 12.09
N SER A 30 -7.16 -3.16 13.37
CA SER A 30 -6.20 -2.28 14.05
C SER A 30 -4.74 -2.66 13.83
N ASP A 31 -4.45 -3.96 13.85
CA ASP A 31 -3.09 -4.46 13.76
C ASP A 31 -2.59 -4.47 12.31
N GLU A 32 -3.46 -4.77 11.35
CA GLU A 32 -3.16 -4.66 9.91
C GLU A 32 -2.88 -3.19 9.52
N VAL A 33 -3.65 -2.24 10.05
CA VAL A 33 -3.41 -0.80 9.83
C VAL A 33 -2.07 -0.38 10.41
N ARG A 34 -1.75 -0.82 11.64
CA ARG A 34 -0.44 -0.53 12.27
C ARG A 34 0.71 -1.10 11.44
N GLN A 35 0.58 -2.34 10.98
CA GLN A 35 1.60 -2.98 10.16
C GLN A 35 1.79 -2.24 8.83
N LEU A 36 0.69 -1.86 8.17
CA LEU A 36 0.74 -1.12 6.91
C LEU A 36 1.44 0.24 7.09
N ALA A 37 1.21 0.94 8.21
CA ALA A 37 1.90 2.19 8.52
C ALA A 37 3.41 1.99 8.75
N LEU A 38 3.82 0.90 9.40
CA LEU A 38 5.23 0.56 9.58
C LEU A 38 5.91 0.19 8.26
N GLU A 39 5.21 -0.52 7.38
CA GLU A 39 5.69 -0.87 6.04
C GLU A 39 5.89 0.39 5.17
N ASP A 40 4.93 1.31 5.17
CA ASP A 40 5.08 2.59 4.46
C ASP A 40 6.25 3.42 5.01
N LEU A 41 6.41 3.47 6.35
CA LEU A 41 7.54 4.14 6.98
C LEU A 41 8.88 3.53 6.56
N ALA A 42 8.98 2.20 6.49
CA ALA A 42 10.21 1.51 6.09
C ALA A 42 10.62 1.75 4.63
N ARG A 43 9.66 2.11 3.76
CA ARG A 43 9.94 2.44 2.35
C ARG A 43 10.45 3.86 2.14
N ARG A 44 10.38 4.73 3.16
CA ARG A 44 10.81 6.13 3.08
C ARG A 44 12.29 6.25 3.43
N SER A 45 13.05 7.00 2.62
CA SER A 45 14.47 7.30 2.88
C SER A 45 14.62 8.44 3.90
N LEU A 46 14.35 8.14 5.16
CA LEU A 46 14.44 9.10 6.28
C LEU A 46 15.81 9.04 6.95
N SER A 47 16.19 10.11 7.63
CA SER A 47 17.32 10.05 8.57
C SER A 47 16.99 9.10 9.73
N PHE A 48 18.02 8.52 10.36
CA PHE A 48 17.82 7.51 11.41
C PHE A 48 16.97 8.03 12.57
N GLU A 49 17.24 9.24 13.05
CA GLU A 49 16.51 9.84 14.18
C GLU A 49 15.04 10.10 13.83
N GLU A 50 14.78 10.63 12.62
CA GLU A 50 13.42 10.88 12.14
C GLU A 50 12.62 9.59 11.94
N TYR A 51 13.27 8.54 11.41
CA TYR A 51 12.68 7.21 11.31
C TYR A 51 12.29 6.67 12.68
N GLN A 52 13.17 6.77 13.67
CA GLN A 52 12.92 6.27 15.02
C GLN A 52 11.78 7.02 15.70
N ALA A 53 11.77 8.36 15.63
CA ALA A 53 10.69 9.17 16.19
C ALA A 53 9.32 8.79 15.58
N LYS A 54 9.25 8.65 14.25
CA LYS A 54 8.02 8.25 13.54
C LYS A 54 7.60 6.82 13.86
N ARG A 55 8.56 5.91 14.01
CA ARG A 55 8.28 4.52 14.39
C ARG A 55 7.69 4.43 15.80
N GLN A 56 8.24 5.16 16.77
CA GLN A 56 7.69 5.19 18.13
C GLN A 56 6.27 5.76 18.14
N ALA A 57 6.02 6.86 17.41
CA ALA A 57 4.68 7.43 17.29
C ALA A 57 3.65 6.39 16.79
N ILE A 58 3.97 5.58 15.77
CA ILE A 58 3.08 4.53 15.25
C ILE A 58 2.83 3.40 16.27
N LEU A 59 3.81 3.09 17.12
CA LEU A 59 3.68 2.06 18.15
C LEU A 59 2.87 2.55 19.36
N GLU A 60 2.98 3.83 19.69
CA GLU A 60 2.24 4.51 20.75
C GLU A 60 0.80 4.85 20.34
N GLU A 61 0.54 5.01 19.04
CA GLU A 61 -0.79 5.33 18.51
C GLU A 61 -1.76 4.15 18.74
N LYS A 62 -2.80 4.42 19.54
CA LYS A 62 -3.95 3.52 19.69
C LYS A 62 -4.62 3.40 18.31
N PRO A 63 -4.97 2.19 17.85
CA PRO A 63 -5.34 1.97 16.46
C PRO A 63 -6.48 2.87 16.00
N GLN A 64 -6.14 3.87 15.18
CA GLN A 64 -7.13 4.72 14.54
C GLN A 64 -7.65 4.00 13.30
N THR A 65 -8.96 3.80 13.28
CA THR A 65 -9.70 3.23 12.15
C THR A 65 -9.44 4.03 10.88
N ALA A 66 -8.86 3.36 9.87
CA ALA A 66 -8.83 3.71 8.45
C ALA A 66 -8.89 5.22 8.12
N VAL A 67 -7.78 5.93 8.32
CA VAL A 67 -7.58 7.24 7.68
C VAL A 67 -7.01 7.01 6.29
N SER A 68 -7.85 7.11 5.27
CA SER A 68 -7.45 7.26 3.87
C SER A 68 -6.43 8.41 3.77
N GLN A 69 -5.15 8.09 3.57
CA GLN A 69 -4.10 9.11 3.45
C GLN A 69 -4.20 9.81 2.08
N SER A 70 -5.08 10.81 1.99
CA SER A 70 -5.12 11.77 0.90
C SER A 70 -4.00 12.81 1.06
N ASN A 71 -2.74 12.40 0.97
CA ASN A 71 -1.59 13.31 0.87
C ASN A 71 -1.17 13.59 -0.58
N ALA A 72 -2.09 13.46 -1.53
CA ALA A 72 -1.92 13.92 -2.92
C ALA A 72 -2.21 15.42 -3.09
N ALA A 73 -2.82 16.08 -2.10
CA ALA A 73 -3.28 17.47 -2.22
C ALA A 73 -2.24 18.56 -1.86
N LEU A 74 -1.03 18.22 -1.41
CA LEU A 74 0.01 19.22 -1.08
C LEU A 74 0.95 19.60 -2.25
N ARG A 75 0.66 19.16 -3.48
CA ARG A 75 1.50 19.49 -4.66
C ARG A 75 0.88 20.47 -5.65
N SER A 76 -0.29 21.07 -5.38
CA SER A 76 -1.03 21.84 -6.40
C SER A 76 -1.36 23.30 -6.04
N THR A 77 -0.62 23.95 -5.16
CA THR A 77 -0.65 25.43 -5.02
C THR A 77 0.74 25.98 -4.74
N ALA A 78 1.62 25.81 -5.71
CA ALA A 78 2.77 26.68 -5.90
C ALA A 78 2.89 26.91 -7.41
N ILE A 79 2.14 27.93 -7.88
CA ILE A 79 2.42 28.94 -8.93
C ILE A 79 1.16 29.79 -9.04
#